data_AF-A0A401GM24-F1
#
_entry.id   AF-A0A401GM24-F1
#
_cell.length_a   1.000
_cell.length_b   1.000
_cell.length_c   1.000
_cell.angle_alpha   90.00
_cell.angle_beta   90.00
_cell.angle_gamma   90.00
#
_symmetry.space_group_name_H-M   'P 1'
#
loop_
_entity.id
_entity.type
_entity.pdbx_description
1 polymer ?
#
loop_
_entity_poly.entity_id
_entity_poly.type
_entity_poly.pdbx_seq_one_letter_code
_entity_poly.pdbx_strand_id
1 'polypeptide(L)'
;MWPYLRLREAEVLQRRKAYKHSFLAEFFESNGLPNPIADRIWASPDSERQIVVILRFVMTRLWFALSLGTYNGKNDSRLWLCGTVVDAQEVIKGEIWSVTVLSRPSDGVVPQKVSFHVLEATCEVVGHTLPKDDPAARVIDSVVPLRADWSAYISECLTYPDGRPDDSLLSHIRWTNHEEYTRGVSKLWQARIAREGDLGAAKRVVAERYVLACVVGNSVSGQWMSAAEMAQDFAGLPTRVPPGNTKSKTQLVNLYLPEHHHVESVHFTTSDGQPLHAALAVVQTPHREYVILRDNGMQVGCEEDGVAPVWQQVLKCNQLGL
;
A
#
# COMPACT_ATOMS: atom_id res chain seq x y z
N MET A 1 -37.72 3.20 15.90
CA MET A 1 -36.37 3.13 15.29
C MET A 1 -35.84 1.71 15.45
N TRP A 2 -35.42 1.04 14.36
CA TRP A 2 -35.05 -0.37 14.38
C TRP A 2 -33.71 -0.60 15.12
N PRO A 3 -33.56 -1.64 15.96
CA PRO A 3 -32.31 -1.91 16.69
C PRO A 3 -31.07 -2.00 15.79
N TYR A 4 -31.22 -2.60 14.60
CA TYR A 4 -30.16 -2.71 13.60
C TYR A 4 -29.65 -1.35 13.12
N LEU A 5 -30.55 -0.40 12.84
CA LEU A 5 -30.17 0.94 12.38
C LEU A 5 -29.35 1.67 13.45
N ARG A 6 -29.76 1.58 14.72
CA ARG A 6 -29.04 2.19 15.85
C ARG A 6 -27.63 1.64 16.02
N LEU A 7 -27.46 0.33 15.84
CA LEU A 7 -26.14 -0.30 15.89
C LEU A 7 -25.24 0.23 14.76
N ARG A 8 -25.75 0.31 13.53
CA ARG A 8 -25.01 0.85 12.38
C ARG A 8 -24.65 2.32 12.54
N GLU A 9 -25.57 3.14 13.06
CA GLU A 9 -25.29 4.54 13.38
C GLU A 9 -24.19 4.68 14.44
N ALA A 10 -24.21 3.83 15.47
CA ALA A 10 -23.17 3.80 16.50
C ALA A 10 -21.80 3.38 15.94
N GLU A 11 -21.74 2.36 15.08
CA GLU A 11 -20.52 1.93 14.38
C GLU A 11 -19.94 3.07 13.51
N VAL A 12 -20.79 3.74 12.72
CA VAL A 12 -20.41 4.90 11.90
C VAL A 12 -19.82 6.01 12.76
N LEU A 13 -20.49 6.33 13.87
CA LEU A 13 -20.03 7.36 14.80
C LEU A 13 -18.69 6.99 15.43
N GLN A 14 -18.51 5.74 15.85
CA GLN A 14 -17.27 5.25 16.41
C GLN A 14 -16.12 5.32 15.40
N ARG A 15 -16.33 4.87 14.16
CA ARG A 15 -15.32 4.92 13.09
C ARG A 15 -14.92 6.37 12.76
N ARG A 16 -15.90 7.27 12.61
CA ARG A 16 -15.64 8.71 12.38
C ARG A 16 -14.88 9.33 13.54
N LYS A 17 -15.25 8.99 14.78
CA LYS A 17 -14.54 9.46 15.97
C LYS A 17 -13.09 8.99 15.95
N ALA A 18 -12.83 7.71 15.69
CA ALA A 18 -11.47 7.18 15.59
C ALA A 18 -10.65 7.91 14.50
N TYR A 19 -11.21 8.10 13.31
CA TYR A 19 -10.55 8.86 12.24
C TYR A 19 -10.24 10.30 12.63
N LYS A 20 -11.19 11.02 13.24
CA LYS A 20 -10.98 12.40 13.69
C LYS A 20 -9.85 12.57 14.71
N HIS A 21 -9.52 11.52 15.47
CA HIS A 21 -8.39 11.53 16.41
C HIS A 21 -7.10 10.97 15.80
N SER A 22 -7.10 10.65 14.49
CA SER A 22 -5.93 10.15 13.79
C SER A 22 -5.15 11.28 13.12
N PHE A 23 -3.86 11.06 12.93
CA PHE A 23 -2.99 11.99 12.19
C PHE A 23 -3.48 12.29 10.77
N LEU A 24 -4.24 11.37 10.14
CA LEU A 24 -4.79 11.58 8.79
C LEU A 24 -5.84 12.70 8.80
N ALA A 25 -6.78 12.68 9.75
CA ALA A 25 -7.77 13.75 9.82
C ALA A 25 -7.11 15.08 10.15
N GLU A 26 -6.22 15.09 11.14
CA GLU A 26 -5.49 16.30 11.55
C GLU A 26 -4.68 16.89 10.40
N PHE A 27 -3.96 16.06 9.61
CA PHE A 27 -3.21 16.52 8.46
C PHE A 27 -4.11 17.20 7.42
N PHE A 28 -5.22 16.56 7.05
CA PHE A 28 -6.13 17.11 6.04
C PHE A 28 -6.78 18.41 6.52
N GLU A 29 -7.24 18.46 7.77
CA GLU A 29 -7.88 19.64 8.36
C GLU A 29 -6.89 20.81 8.50
N SER A 30 -5.71 20.57 9.09
CA SER A 30 -4.68 21.61 9.30
C SER A 30 -4.12 22.20 7.99
N ASN A 31 -4.18 21.43 6.89
CA ASN A 31 -3.75 21.87 5.57
C ASN A 31 -4.89 22.39 4.68
N GLY A 32 -6.11 22.54 5.22
CA GLY A 32 -7.27 23.03 4.46
C GLY A 32 -7.70 22.13 3.29
N LEU A 33 -7.36 20.84 3.35
CA LEU A 33 -7.72 19.86 2.34
C LEU A 33 -9.15 19.34 2.59
N PRO A 34 -9.90 19.00 1.53
CA PRO A 34 -11.23 18.42 1.69
C PRO A 34 -11.16 17.06 2.38
N ASN A 35 -12.26 16.66 3.04
CA ASN A 35 -12.35 15.32 3.62
C ASN A 35 -12.16 14.26 2.51
N PRO A 36 -11.15 13.37 2.63
CA PRO A 36 -10.83 12.42 1.58
C PRO A 36 -11.82 11.25 1.50
N ILE A 37 -12.81 11.13 2.39
CA ILE A 37 -13.72 9.99 2.48
C ILE A 37 -15.17 10.47 2.40
N ALA A 38 -15.92 9.98 1.41
CA ALA A 38 -17.34 10.29 1.25
C ALA A 38 -18.20 9.78 2.41
N ASP A 39 -19.27 10.50 2.75
CA ASP A 39 -20.08 10.22 3.96
C ASP A 39 -20.66 8.80 4.01
N ARG A 40 -21.08 8.27 2.85
CA ARG A 40 -21.68 6.93 2.72
C ARG A 40 -20.73 5.79 3.10
N ILE A 41 -19.43 5.99 2.90
CA ILE A 41 -18.40 4.96 3.09
C ILE A 41 -18.23 4.57 4.56
N TRP A 42 -18.53 5.49 5.49
CA TRP A 42 -18.39 5.23 6.92
C TRP A 42 -19.27 4.08 7.42
N ALA A 43 -20.39 3.83 6.74
CA ALA A 43 -21.25 2.68 7.02
C ALA A 43 -20.67 1.36 6.51
N SER A 44 -19.69 1.42 5.61
CA SER A 44 -19.08 0.28 4.92
C SER A 44 -20.14 -0.62 4.26
N PRO A 45 -20.95 -0.06 3.34
CA PRO A 45 -22.14 -0.74 2.79
C PRO A 45 -21.86 -2.10 2.16
N ASP A 46 -20.69 -2.30 1.56
CA ASP A 46 -20.40 -3.48 0.74
C ASP A 46 -19.53 -4.53 1.47
N SER A 47 -18.69 -4.11 2.42
CA SER A 47 -17.80 -5.00 3.18
C SER A 47 -17.31 -4.33 4.45
N GLU A 48 -17.22 -5.06 5.57
CA GLU A 48 -16.69 -4.53 6.83
C GLU A 48 -15.23 -4.04 6.74
N ARG A 49 -14.49 -4.54 5.75
CA ARG A 49 -13.07 -4.16 5.50
C ARG A 49 -12.94 -2.89 4.66
N GLN A 50 -14.03 -2.41 4.04
CA GLN A 50 -14.03 -1.31 3.09
C GLN A 50 -13.41 -0.04 3.68
N ILE A 51 -13.81 0.36 4.89
CA ILE A 51 -13.27 1.56 5.52
C ILE A 51 -11.78 1.43 5.85
N VAL A 52 -11.31 0.24 6.23
CA VAL A 52 -9.90 -0.02 6.56
C VAL A 52 -9.02 0.12 5.32
N VAL A 53 -9.46 -0.45 4.18
CA VAL A 53 -8.77 -0.31 2.90
C VAL A 53 -8.76 1.16 2.45
N ILE A 54 -9.86 1.88 2.62
CA ILE A 54 -9.93 3.30 2.23
C ILE A 54 -9.01 4.17 3.09
N LEU A 55 -8.98 3.96 4.41
CA LEU A 55 -8.06 4.67 5.30
C LEU A 55 -6.60 4.41 4.95
N ARG A 56 -6.25 3.14 4.67
CA ARG A 56 -4.92 2.75 4.20
C ARG A 56 -4.58 3.38 2.86
N PHE A 57 -5.52 3.41 1.91
CA PHE A 57 -5.33 4.08 0.62
C PHE A 57 -5.11 5.58 0.77
N VAL A 58 -5.87 6.27 1.62
CA VAL A 58 -5.64 7.69 1.94
C VAL A 58 -4.26 7.91 2.56
N MET A 59 -3.83 7.02 3.47
CA MET A 59 -2.49 7.05 4.06
C MET A 59 -1.40 6.88 3.00
N THR A 60 -1.59 5.96 2.06
CA THR A 60 -0.66 5.74 0.94
C THR A 60 -0.61 6.92 -0.02
N ARG A 61 -1.75 7.55 -0.34
CA ARG A 61 -1.79 8.80 -1.12
C ARG A 61 -1.01 9.92 -0.43
N LEU A 62 -1.20 10.08 0.87
CA LEU A 62 -0.45 11.03 1.69
C LEU A 62 1.04 10.73 1.65
N TRP A 63 1.41 9.46 1.80
CA TRP A 63 2.80 9.05 1.79
C TRP A 63 3.50 9.43 0.48
N PHE A 64 2.91 9.09 -0.67
CA PHE A 64 3.47 9.47 -1.96
C PHE A 64 3.56 10.98 -2.16
N ALA A 65 2.53 11.73 -1.72
CA ALA A 65 2.53 13.19 -1.85
C ALA A 65 3.64 13.87 -1.05
N LEU A 66 3.99 13.32 0.12
CA LEU A 66 5.06 13.84 0.98
C LEU A 66 6.45 13.32 0.58
N SER A 67 6.56 12.05 0.20
CA SER A 67 7.84 11.37 -0.04
C SER A 67 8.42 11.59 -1.44
N LEU A 68 7.57 11.73 -2.47
CA LEU A 68 8.04 11.97 -3.84
C LEU A 68 8.12 13.46 -4.20
N GLY A 69 7.50 14.33 -3.40
CA GLY A 69 7.39 15.76 -3.69
C GLY A 69 6.67 16.07 -5.02
N THR A 70 6.66 17.33 -5.41
CA THR A 70 6.18 17.76 -6.74
C THR A 70 7.22 17.40 -7.81
N TYR A 71 7.20 16.16 -8.30
CA TYR A 71 7.98 15.80 -9.49
C TYR A 71 7.63 16.77 -10.64
N ASN A 72 8.61 17.55 -11.07
CA ASN A 72 8.58 18.49 -12.21
C ASN A 72 7.79 19.81 -12.09
N GLY A 73 7.37 20.26 -10.90
CA GLY A 73 6.79 21.62 -10.72
C GLY A 73 5.53 21.93 -11.55
N LYS A 74 4.98 20.94 -12.26
CA LYS A 74 3.81 21.05 -13.15
C LYS A 74 2.59 20.30 -12.61
N ASN A 75 2.79 19.34 -11.72
CA ASN A 75 1.71 18.65 -11.01
C ASN A 75 1.86 18.94 -9.52
N ASP A 76 0.96 19.74 -8.98
CA ASP A 76 0.83 19.92 -7.54
C ASP A 76 0.41 18.57 -6.94
N SER A 77 1.33 17.88 -6.28
CA SER A 77 1.10 16.58 -5.62
C SER A 77 -0.04 16.68 -4.58
N ARG A 78 -0.42 17.89 -4.17
CA ARG A 78 -1.60 18.16 -3.32
C ARG A 78 -2.92 17.99 -4.07
N LEU A 79 -2.96 18.14 -5.40
CA LEU A 79 -4.16 17.81 -6.20
C LEU A 79 -4.52 16.33 -6.06
N TRP A 80 -3.50 15.47 -5.96
CA TRP A 80 -3.70 14.06 -5.68
C TRP A 80 -4.31 13.81 -4.30
N LEU A 81 -4.22 14.73 -3.34
CA LEU A 81 -4.88 14.63 -2.03
C LEU A 81 -6.30 15.22 -2.03
N CYS A 82 -6.64 16.09 -2.97
CA CYS A 82 -7.96 16.74 -3.05
C CYS A 82 -9.10 15.79 -3.51
N GLY A 83 -8.79 14.63 -4.09
CA GLY A 83 -9.79 13.65 -4.51
C GLY A 83 -10.49 12.96 -3.34
N THR A 84 -11.80 12.75 -3.46
CA THR A 84 -12.62 12.06 -2.46
C THR A 84 -12.83 10.60 -2.84
N VAL A 85 -12.52 9.67 -1.95
CA VAL A 85 -12.81 8.25 -2.12
C VAL A 85 -14.31 8.04 -1.94
N VAL A 86 -14.95 7.54 -3.00
CA VAL A 86 -16.41 7.35 -3.05
C VAL A 86 -16.83 5.89 -3.02
N ASP A 87 -15.92 4.95 -3.31
CA ASP A 87 -16.19 3.52 -3.36
C ASP A 87 -14.92 2.70 -3.13
N ALA A 88 -15.06 1.48 -2.59
CA ALA A 88 -14.01 0.47 -2.61
C ALA A 88 -14.59 -0.94 -2.61
N GLN A 89 -14.14 -1.79 -3.52
CA GLN A 89 -14.68 -3.14 -3.72
C GLN A 89 -13.55 -4.17 -3.74
N GLU A 90 -13.76 -5.31 -3.08
CA GLU A 90 -12.81 -6.42 -3.13
C GLU A 90 -12.90 -7.07 -4.52
N VAL A 91 -11.77 -7.12 -5.23
CA VAL A 91 -11.67 -7.71 -6.57
C VAL A 91 -11.11 -9.13 -6.47
N ILE A 92 -10.05 -9.29 -5.69
CA ILE A 92 -9.49 -10.59 -5.31
C ILE A 92 -9.42 -10.63 -3.80
N LYS A 93 -10.04 -11.67 -3.23
CA LYS A 93 -10.18 -11.82 -1.79
C LYS A 93 -8.82 -11.80 -1.11
N GLY A 94 -8.65 -10.87 -0.17
CA GLY A 94 -7.41 -10.78 0.61
C GLY A 94 -6.22 -10.13 -0.10
N GLU A 95 -6.36 -9.67 -1.35
CA GLU A 95 -5.20 -9.32 -2.18
C GLU A 95 -5.36 -8.04 -2.98
N ILE A 96 -6.44 -7.88 -3.74
CA ILE A 96 -6.63 -6.74 -4.64
C ILE A 96 -8.00 -6.12 -4.42
N TRP A 97 -8.01 -4.80 -4.27
CA TRP A 97 -9.20 -3.98 -4.18
C TRP A 97 -9.28 -2.99 -5.33
N SER A 98 -10.48 -2.63 -5.76
CA SER A 98 -10.75 -1.50 -6.63
C SER A 98 -11.20 -0.34 -5.77
N VAL A 99 -10.49 0.79 -5.80
CA VAL A 99 -10.82 2.01 -5.05
C VAL A 99 -11.17 3.11 -6.03
N THR A 100 -12.36 3.70 -5.87
CA THR A 100 -12.82 4.77 -6.74
C THR A 100 -12.70 6.14 -6.09
N VAL A 101 -12.03 7.05 -6.79
CA VAL A 101 -11.83 8.43 -6.39
C VAL A 101 -12.61 9.36 -7.33
N LEU A 102 -13.33 10.31 -6.75
CA LEU A 102 -13.93 11.43 -7.45
C LEU A 102 -12.97 12.63 -7.35
N SER A 103 -12.56 13.18 -8.50
CA SER A 103 -11.74 14.39 -8.53
C SER A 103 -12.53 15.59 -8.00
N ARG A 104 -11.81 16.56 -7.45
CA ARG A 104 -12.42 17.80 -6.98
C ARG A 104 -12.99 18.57 -8.19
N PRO A 105 -14.23 19.09 -8.11
CA PRO A 105 -14.72 20.01 -9.13
C PRO A 105 -13.81 21.24 -9.19
N SER A 106 -13.27 21.53 -10.36
CA SER A 106 -12.69 22.83 -10.69
C SER A 106 -13.69 23.63 -11.53
N ASP A 107 -13.60 24.97 -11.48
CA ASP A 107 -14.54 25.83 -12.19
C ASP A 107 -14.63 25.46 -13.68
N GLY A 108 -15.83 25.02 -14.10
CA GLY A 108 -16.13 24.63 -15.48
C GLY A 108 -15.75 23.20 -15.89
N VAL A 109 -15.15 22.38 -15.01
CA VAL A 109 -14.76 20.99 -15.33
C VAL A 109 -15.63 19.99 -14.54
N VAL A 110 -16.21 19.03 -15.26
CA VAL A 110 -17.01 17.96 -14.67
C VAL A 110 -16.12 17.08 -13.77
N PRO A 111 -16.52 16.79 -12.52
CA PRO A 111 -15.81 15.84 -11.65
C PRO A 111 -15.62 14.50 -12.35
N GLN A 112 -14.37 14.03 -12.40
CA GLN A 112 -14.02 12.76 -13.02
C GLN A 112 -13.94 11.67 -11.96
N LYS A 113 -14.49 10.50 -12.31
CA LYS A 113 -14.46 9.31 -11.47
C LYS A 113 -13.40 8.35 -12.01
N VAL A 114 -12.41 8.02 -11.18
CA VAL A 114 -11.30 7.12 -11.56
C VAL A 114 -11.21 5.97 -10.57
N SER A 115 -11.13 4.74 -11.09
CA SER A 115 -11.01 3.52 -10.29
C SER A 115 -9.60 2.93 -10.40
N PHE A 116 -8.97 2.72 -9.26
CA PHE A 116 -7.62 2.18 -9.12
C PHE A 116 -7.69 0.76 -8.58
N HIS A 117 -6.94 -0.16 -9.17
CA HIS A 117 -6.62 -1.43 -8.51
C HIS A 117 -5.48 -1.18 -7.53
N VAL A 118 -5.64 -1.64 -6.29
CA VAL A 118 -4.67 -1.46 -5.21
C VAL A 118 -4.41 -2.78 -4.51
N LEU A 119 -3.18 -2.96 -4.02
CA LEU A 119 -2.86 -4.09 -3.14
C LEU A 119 -3.55 -3.90 -1.80
N GLU A 120 -4.19 -4.94 -1.27
CA GLU A 120 -4.85 -4.83 0.03
C GLU A 120 -3.88 -4.46 1.15
N ALA A 121 -2.71 -5.09 1.16
CA ALA A 121 -1.74 -4.99 2.24
C ALA A 121 -1.15 -3.58 2.39
N THR A 122 -0.86 -2.89 1.27
CA THR A 122 -0.18 -1.59 1.25
C THR A 122 -1.07 -0.46 0.71
N CYS A 123 -2.17 -0.79 0.04
CA CYS A 123 -2.97 0.12 -0.80
C CYS A 123 -2.17 0.90 -1.82
N GLU A 124 -1.00 0.39 -2.20
CA GLU A 124 -0.30 0.90 -3.37
C GLU A 124 -1.08 0.52 -4.63
N VAL A 125 -1.20 1.49 -5.54
CA VAL A 125 -1.89 1.33 -6.82
C VAL A 125 -1.08 0.35 -7.67
N VAL A 126 -1.71 -0.65 -8.29
CA VAL A 126 -1.09 -1.54 -9.29
C VAL A 126 -1.56 -1.24 -10.72
N GLY A 127 -2.54 -0.36 -10.86
CA GLY A 127 -3.03 0.15 -12.13
C GLY A 127 -4.43 0.74 -11.97
N HIS A 128 -5.08 1.03 -13.10
CA HIS A 128 -6.41 1.64 -13.13
C HIS A 128 -7.29 0.94 -14.16
N THR A 129 -8.61 1.09 -14.01
CA THR A 129 -9.56 0.72 -15.06
C THR A 129 -9.92 1.97 -15.84
N LEU A 130 -9.65 1.97 -17.14
CA LEU A 130 -10.22 2.97 -18.04
C LEU A 130 -11.74 2.81 -18.02
N PRO A 131 -12.53 3.89 -17.84
CA PRO A 131 -13.97 3.83 -18.07
C PRO A 131 -14.20 3.32 -19.49
N LYS A 132 -14.82 2.13 -19.63
CA LYS A 132 -14.98 1.47 -20.94
C LYS A 132 -15.84 2.27 -21.94
N ASP A 133 -16.58 3.29 -21.48
CA ASP A 133 -17.58 4.00 -22.30
C ASP A 133 -17.58 5.54 -22.16
N ASP A 134 -16.53 6.19 -21.63
CA ASP A 134 -16.50 7.66 -21.55
C ASP A 134 -15.55 8.28 -22.59
N PRO A 135 -16.07 8.88 -23.69
CA PRO A 135 -15.24 9.59 -24.67
C PRO A 135 -14.50 10.81 -24.08
N ALA A 136 -14.86 11.28 -22.87
CA ALA A 136 -14.15 12.33 -22.14
C ALA A 136 -12.93 11.84 -21.33
N ALA A 137 -12.71 10.53 -21.19
CA ALA A 137 -11.59 9.97 -20.43
C ALA A 137 -10.21 10.11 -21.13
N ARG A 138 -10.16 10.74 -22.30
CA ARG A 138 -8.94 10.93 -23.11
C ARG A 138 -8.00 12.06 -22.65
N VAL A 139 -8.24 12.69 -21.50
CA VAL A 139 -7.55 13.95 -21.12
C VAL A 139 -6.61 13.79 -19.91
N ILE A 140 -6.19 12.57 -19.57
CA ILE A 140 -5.12 12.38 -18.60
C ILE A 140 -3.92 11.74 -19.30
N ASP A 141 -2.99 12.59 -19.75
CA ASP A 141 -1.68 12.24 -20.31
C ASP A 141 -0.75 11.50 -19.31
N SER A 142 -1.23 11.22 -18.08
CA SER A 142 -0.49 10.55 -16.99
C SER A 142 -1.10 9.24 -16.52
N VAL A 143 -2.04 8.67 -17.28
CA VAL A 143 -2.69 7.40 -16.94
C VAL A 143 -1.78 6.22 -17.29
N VAL A 144 -1.14 5.63 -16.28
CA VAL A 144 -0.24 4.49 -16.48
C VAL A 144 -1.07 3.20 -16.60
N PRO A 145 -1.17 2.58 -17.79
CA PRO A 145 -1.99 1.39 -18.00
C PRO A 145 -1.59 0.27 -17.05
N LEU A 146 -2.58 -0.50 -16.60
CA LEU A 146 -2.33 -1.72 -15.83
C LEU A 146 -1.34 -2.59 -16.62
N ARG A 147 -0.24 -3.01 -15.98
CA ARG A 147 0.74 -3.88 -16.65
C ARG A 147 0.07 -5.18 -17.10
N ALA A 148 0.60 -5.77 -18.16
CA ALA A 148 0.01 -6.97 -18.77
C ALA A 148 0.01 -8.18 -17.81
N ASP A 149 1.03 -8.32 -16.97
CA ASP A 149 1.13 -9.36 -15.96
C ASP A 149 0.09 -9.20 -14.84
N TRP A 150 -0.12 -7.98 -14.33
CA TRP A 150 -1.20 -7.69 -13.38
C TRP A 150 -2.58 -7.96 -13.99
N SER A 151 -2.79 -7.57 -15.25
CA SER A 151 -4.04 -7.83 -15.96
C SER A 151 -4.30 -9.33 -16.11
N ALA A 152 -3.26 -10.10 -16.46
CA ALA A 152 -3.34 -11.55 -16.60
C ALA A 152 -3.63 -12.22 -15.25
N TYR A 153 -2.91 -11.84 -14.20
CA TYR A 153 -3.12 -12.34 -12.84
C TYR A 153 -4.54 -12.09 -12.34
N ILE A 154 -5.06 -10.86 -12.51
CA ILE A 154 -6.43 -10.53 -12.12
C ILE A 154 -7.43 -11.38 -12.91
N SER A 155 -7.24 -11.51 -14.22
CA SER A 155 -8.13 -12.31 -15.08
C SER A 155 -8.11 -13.80 -14.71
N GLU A 156 -6.95 -14.35 -14.37
CA GLU A 156 -6.79 -15.74 -13.94
C GLU A 156 -7.51 -16.00 -12.61
N CYS A 157 -7.30 -15.14 -11.60
CA CYS A 157 -7.98 -15.24 -10.31
C CYS A 157 -9.51 -15.15 -10.44
N LEU A 158 -10.00 -14.24 -11.29
CA LEU A 158 -11.44 -14.10 -11.54
C LEU A 158 -12.04 -15.30 -12.29
N THR A 159 -11.24 -16.03 -13.06
CA THR A 159 -11.66 -17.25 -13.75
C THR A 159 -11.74 -18.45 -12.79
N TYR A 160 -10.89 -18.47 -11.76
CA TYR A 160 -10.82 -19.53 -10.76
C TYR A 160 -10.98 -18.98 -9.33
N PRO A 161 -12.20 -18.53 -8.95
CA PRO A 161 -12.44 -17.81 -7.70
C PRO A 161 -12.23 -18.64 -6.42
N ASP A 162 -12.35 -19.97 -6.50
CA ASP A 162 -12.04 -20.87 -5.38
C ASP A 162 -10.53 -21.13 -5.20
N GLY A 163 -9.71 -20.57 -6.08
CA GLY A 163 -8.25 -20.61 -6.03
C GLY A 163 -7.64 -22.00 -6.23
N ARG A 164 -6.32 -22.01 -6.44
CA ARG A 164 -5.49 -23.16 -6.07
C ARG A 164 -4.99 -22.95 -4.64
N PRO A 165 -4.86 -24.00 -3.82
CA PRO A 165 -4.48 -23.87 -2.41
C PRO A 165 -3.16 -23.13 -2.11
N ASP A 166 -2.31 -22.86 -3.10
CA ASP A 166 -0.97 -22.24 -2.97
C ASP A 166 -0.75 -20.97 -3.82
N ASP A 167 -1.78 -20.41 -4.48
CA ASP A 167 -1.66 -19.29 -5.45
C ASP A 167 -1.92 -17.90 -4.84
N SER A 168 -1.60 -17.69 -3.56
CA SER A 168 -1.70 -16.33 -2.98
C SER A 168 -0.68 -15.38 -3.61
N LEU A 169 -0.94 -14.08 -3.71
CA LEU A 169 0.00 -13.07 -4.22
C LEU A 169 1.39 -13.16 -3.57
N LEU A 170 1.45 -13.48 -2.27
CA LEU A 170 2.69 -13.67 -1.52
C LEU A 170 3.55 -14.85 -2.02
N SER A 171 2.98 -15.82 -2.75
CA SER A 171 3.72 -16.93 -3.36
C SER A 171 4.54 -16.49 -4.59
N HIS A 172 4.19 -15.33 -5.17
CA HIS A 172 4.89 -14.71 -6.29
C HIS A 172 6.12 -13.89 -5.85
N ILE A 173 6.36 -13.76 -4.53
CA ILE A 173 7.56 -13.12 -4.00
C ILE A 173 8.78 -13.98 -4.31
N ARG A 174 9.82 -13.35 -4.84
CA ARG A 174 11.13 -13.95 -5.12
C ARG A 174 12.16 -13.27 -4.22
N TRP A 175 12.89 -14.07 -3.45
CA TRP A 175 13.90 -13.63 -2.48
C TRP A 175 15.12 -14.57 -2.54
N THR A 176 16.24 -14.17 -1.94
CA THR A 176 17.45 -15.00 -1.81
C THR A 176 17.54 -15.64 -0.43
N ASN A 177 18.51 -16.53 -0.18
CA ASN A 177 18.71 -17.19 1.13
C ASN A 177 17.42 -17.89 1.62
N HIS A 178 16.96 -18.90 0.88
CA HIS A 178 15.74 -19.65 1.21
C HIS A 178 15.91 -20.54 2.44
N GLU A 179 17.14 -20.77 2.89
CA GLU A 179 17.52 -21.51 4.07
C GLU A 179 17.12 -20.77 5.35
N GLU A 180 17.33 -19.45 5.42
CA GLU A 180 17.03 -18.64 6.61
C GLU A 180 15.70 -17.88 6.51
N TYR A 181 15.23 -17.55 5.29
CA TYR A 181 14.05 -16.72 5.09
C TYR A 181 12.90 -17.46 4.40
N THR A 182 11.68 -17.13 4.80
CA THR A 182 10.45 -17.50 4.10
C THR A 182 9.77 -16.22 3.64
N ARG A 183 9.64 -16.04 2.31
CA ARG A 183 9.08 -14.81 1.69
C ARG A 183 9.80 -13.54 2.17
N GLY A 184 11.11 -13.63 2.35
CA GLY A 184 11.92 -12.52 2.85
C GLY A 184 11.86 -12.27 4.36
N VAL A 185 11.18 -13.10 5.15
CA VAL A 185 11.06 -12.94 6.61
C VAL A 185 11.79 -14.06 7.34
N SER A 186 12.62 -13.72 8.31
CA SER A 186 13.46 -14.65 9.09
C SER A 186 12.62 -15.77 9.72
N LYS A 187 12.95 -17.02 9.39
CA LYS A 187 12.27 -18.22 9.95
C LYS A 187 12.42 -18.30 11.46
N LEU A 188 13.61 -17.93 11.96
CA LEU A 188 13.89 -17.91 13.39
C LEU A 188 12.99 -16.92 14.12
N TRP A 189 12.85 -15.71 13.58
CA TRP A 189 11.96 -14.70 14.16
C TRP A 189 10.50 -15.09 14.09
N GLN A 190 10.05 -15.65 12.95
CA GLN A 190 8.68 -16.17 12.81
C GLN A 190 8.35 -17.22 13.87
N ALA A 191 9.29 -18.13 14.18
CA ALA A 191 9.13 -19.12 15.23
C ALA A 191 9.06 -18.52 16.64
N ARG A 192 9.74 -17.39 16.89
CA ARG A 192 9.66 -16.65 18.16
C ARG A 192 8.30 -15.98 18.33
N ILE A 193 7.87 -15.18 17.35
CA ILE A 193 6.61 -14.43 17.44
C ILE A 193 5.37 -15.33 17.42
N ALA A 194 5.46 -16.57 16.92
CA ALA A 194 4.37 -17.54 16.99
C ALA A 194 3.91 -17.83 18.43
N ARG A 195 4.77 -17.58 19.42
CA ARG A 195 4.46 -17.75 20.85
C ARG A 195 3.90 -16.49 21.52
N GLU A 196 3.83 -15.37 20.81
CA GLU A 196 3.37 -14.06 21.33
C GLU A 196 1.86 -13.82 21.15
N GLY A 197 1.11 -14.79 20.62
CA GLY A 197 -0.34 -14.66 20.39
C GLY A 197 -0.68 -13.52 19.41
N ASP A 198 -1.65 -12.70 19.78
CA ASP A 198 -2.15 -11.59 18.93
C ASP A 198 -1.07 -10.56 18.58
N LEU A 199 -0.13 -10.30 19.51
CA LEU A 199 1.00 -9.40 19.24
C LEU A 199 1.90 -9.96 18.14
N GLY A 200 2.17 -11.26 18.18
CA GLY A 200 2.93 -11.96 17.15
C GLY A 200 2.23 -11.96 15.80
N ALA A 201 0.91 -12.14 15.79
CA ALA A 201 0.10 -12.02 14.58
C ALA A 201 0.17 -10.60 14.00
N ALA A 202 0.07 -9.56 14.83
CA ALA A 202 0.20 -8.17 14.41
C ALA A 202 1.59 -7.87 13.82
N LYS A 203 2.67 -8.34 14.46
CA LYS A 203 4.04 -8.21 13.95
C LYS A 203 4.20 -8.89 12.59
N ARG A 204 3.64 -10.09 12.40
CA ARG A 204 3.67 -10.81 11.12
C ARG A 204 2.98 -10.02 10.01
N VAL A 205 1.80 -9.47 10.29
CA VAL A 205 1.08 -8.62 9.32
C VAL A 205 1.90 -7.40 8.92
N VAL A 206 2.55 -6.74 9.88
CA VAL A 206 3.43 -5.58 9.58
C VAL A 206 4.65 -5.99 8.76
N ALA A 207 5.27 -7.14 9.06
CA ALA A 207 6.39 -7.67 8.27
C ALA A 207 5.99 -7.96 6.81
N GLU A 208 4.84 -8.62 6.60
CA GLU A 208 4.32 -8.90 5.26
C GLU A 208 4.01 -7.63 4.48
N ARG A 209 3.45 -6.61 5.15
CA ARG A 209 3.23 -5.28 4.54
C ARG A 209 4.53 -4.61 4.13
N TYR A 210 5.55 -4.65 4.99
CA TYR A 210 6.87 -4.09 4.67
C TYR A 210 7.50 -4.81 3.47
N VAL A 211 7.52 -6.14 3.48
CA VAL A 211 7.98 -6.93 2.33
C VAL A 211 7.23 -6.50 1.06
N LEU A 212 5.90 -6.46 1.14
CA LEU A 212 5.06 -6.02 0.05
C LEU A 212 5.19 -4.53 -0.27
N ALA A 213 5.83 -3.69 0.53
CA ALA A 213 6.14 -2.29 0.23
C ALA A 213 7.54 -2.14 -0.40
N CYS A 214 8.43 -3.12 -0.21
CA CYS A 214 9.78 -3.15 -0.79
C CYS A 214 9.86 -3.84 -2.16
N VAL A 215 8.87 -4.65 -2.54
CA VAL A 215 8.81 -5.29 -3.88
C VAL A 215 8.20 -4.39 -4.97
N VAL A 216 7.84 -3.15 -4.63
CA VAL A 216 6.82 -2.37 -5.33
C VAL A 216 7.34 -1.42 -6.40
N GLY A 217 8.63 -1.54 -6.73
CA GLY A 217 9.09 -1.19 -8.09
C GLY A 217 8.27 -1.87 -9.21
N ASN A 218 7.40 -2.84 -8.88
CA ASN A 218 6.55 -3.59 -9.81
C ASN A 218 5.07 -3.14 -9.94
N SER A 219 4.60 -2.14 -9.19
CA SER A 219 3.16 -1.84 -9.13
C SER A 219 2.64 -0.95 -10.26
N VAL A 220 3.26 0.20 -10.55
CA VAL A 220 2.72 1.17 -11.53
C VAL A 220 3.67 1.46 -12.67
N SER A 221 4.95 1.71 -12.40
CA SER A 221 5.86 2.24 -13.42
C SER A 221 6.90 1.23 -13.89
N GLY A 222 6.72 0.65 -15.08
CA GLY A 222 7.82 -0.03 -15.76
C GLY A 222 7.43 -1.13 -16.75
N GLN A 223 8.41 -1.51 -17.56
CA GLN A 223 8.41 -2.75 -18.34
C GLN A 223 8.48 -3.93 -17.36
N TRP A 224 7.82 -5.05 -17.68
CA TRP A 224 7.99 -6.29 -16.90
C TRP A 224 9.46 -6.70 -16.85
N MET A 225 9.93 -7.12 -15.68
CA MET A 225 11.28 -7.63 -15.45
C MET A 225 11.23 -8.97 -14.70
N SER A 226 12.12 -9.88 -15.07
CA SER A 226 12.41 -11.11 -14.33
C SER A 226 13.16 -10.79 -13.03
N ALA A 227 13.19 -11.75 -12.09
CA ALA A 227 13.89 -11.54 -10.81
C ALA A 227 15.39 -11.32 -11.02
N ALA A 228 15.97 -11.95 -12.04
CA ALA A 228 17.36 -11.73 -12.43
C ALA A 228 17.60 -10.34 -13.01
N GLU A 229 16.68 -9.83 -13.85
CA GLU A 229 16.77 -8.47 -14.38
C GLU A 229 16.61 -7.43 -13.27
N MET A 230 15.68 -7.63 -12.34
CA MET A 230 15.51 -6.74 -11.18
C MET A 230 16.72 -6.76 -10.24
N ALA A 231 17.31 -7.93 -10.00
CA ALA A 231 18.54 -8.03 -9.22
C ALA A 231 19.73 -7.31 -9.91
N GLN A 232 19.82 -7.38 -11.24
CA GLN A 232 20.84 -6.68 -12.01
C GLN A 232 20.65 -5.17 -11.98
N ASP A 233 19.42 -4.70 -12.18
CA ASP A 233 19.07 -3.28 -12.13
C ASP A 233 19.33 -2.70 -10.74
N PHE A 234 18.91 -3.42 -9.70
CA PHE A 234 19.20 -3.06 -8.31
C PHE A 234 20.72 -3.00 -8.03
N ALA A 235 21.50 -3.90 -8.61
CA ALA A 235 22.95 -3.89 -8.51
C ALA A 235 23.65 -2.80 -9.38
N GLY A 236 22.89 -1.97 -10.10
CA GLY A 236 23.42 -0.95 -11.01
C GLY A 236 24.14 -1.53 -12.23
N LEU A 237 23.87 -2.80 -12.57
CA LEU A 237 24.47 -3.49 -13.70
C LEU A 237 23.70 -3.15 -14.99
N PRO A 238 24.38 -3.01 -16.14
CA PRO A 238 23.72 -2.70 -17.40
C PRO A 238 22.72 -3.79 -17.77
N THR A 239 21.50 -3.38 -18.11
CA THR A 239 20.43 -4.29 -18.55
C THR A 239 20.92 -5.10 -19.75
N ARG A 240 21.00 -6.43 -19.61
CA ARG A 240 21.27 -7.28 -20.76
C ARG A 240 20.06 -7.21 -21.69
N VAL A 241 20.24 -6.66 -22.89
CA VAL A 241 19.24 -6.73 -23.95
C VAL A 241 18.92 -8.21 -24.18
N PRO A 242 17.68 -8.67 -23.97
CA PRO A 242 17.36 -10.08 -24.15
C PRO A 242 17.59 -10.45 -25.62
N PRO A 243 18.21 -11.63 -25.91
CA PRO A 243 18.29 -12.12 -27.26
C PRO A 243 16.87 -12.27 -27.81
N GLY A 244 16.63 -11.71 -28.99
CA GLY A 244 15.32 -11.73 -29.65
C GLY A 244 14.74 -13.15 -29.71
N ASN A 245 13.40 -13.21 -29.62
CA ASN A 245 12.57 -14.42 -29.69
C ASN A 245 12.69 -15.40 -28.52
N THR A 246 12.17 -15.02 -27.36
CA THR A 246 11.58 -16.01 -26.44
C THR A 246 10.07 -16.02 -26.62
N LYS A 247 9.53 -17.21 -26.89
CA LYS A 247 8.09 -17.48 -27.05
C LYS A 247 7.30 -16.80 -25.92
N SER A 248 6.16 -16.22 -26.26
CA SER A 248 5.12 -15.71 -25.34
C SER A 248 4.76 -16.78 -24.30
N LYS A 249 5.53 -16.84 -23.22
CA LYS A 249 5.08 -17.45 -21.97
C LYS A 249 4.21 -16.41 -21.30
N THR A 250 3.06 -16.82 -20.79
CA THR A 250 2.20 -15.98 -19.95
C THR A 250 3.07 -15.39 -18.85
N GLN A 251 3.25 -14.06 -18.86
CA GLN A 251 4.09 -13.38 -17.90
C GLN A 251 3.35 -13.36 -16.57
N LEU A 252 3.81 -14.17 -15.62
CA LEU A 252 3.32 -14.13 -14.25
C LEU A 252 3.82 -12.85 -13.57
N VAL A 253 3.02 -12.34 -12.63
CA VAL A 253 3.45 -11.28 -11.72
C VAL A 253 4.69 -11.75 -10.98
N ASN A 254 5.71 -10.91 -10.96
CA ASN A 254 7.01 -11.22 -10.39
C ASN A 254 7.41 -10.15 -9.39
N LEU A 255 7.47 -10.51 -8.11
CA LEU A 255 7.70 -9.59 -6.99
C LEU A 255 9.08 -9.86 -6.38
N TYR A 256 10.13 -9.24 -6.90
CA TYR A 256 11.48 -9.44 -6.36
C TYR A 256 11.71 -8.59 -5.11
N LEU A 257 12.20 -9.23 -4.05
CA LEU A 257 12.63 -8.60 -2.82
C LEU A 257 14.17 -8.63 -2.74
N PRO A 258 14.83 -7.46 -2.74
CA PRO A 258 16.25 -7.37 -2.50
C PRO A 258 16.67 -7.85 -1.09
N GLU A 259 17.87 -8.42 -0.98
CA GLU A 259 18.38 -9.03 0.26
C GLU A 259 18.46 -8.05 1.45
N HIS A 260 18.84 -6.81 1.19
CA HIS A 260 18.92 -5.77 2.24
C HIS A 260 17.55 -5.33 2.77
N HIS A 261 16.45 -5.79 2.17
CA HIS A 261 15.07 -5.65 2.66
C HIS A 261 14.51 -6.94 3.27
N HIS A 262 15.31 -7.99 3.45
CA HIS A 262 14.90 -9.12 4.27
C HIS A 262 14.61 -8.67 5.71
N VAL A 263 13.57 -9.24 6.31
CA VAL A 263 13.10 -8.87 7.65
C VAL A 263 13.70 -9.82 8.68
N GLU A 264 14.50 -9.26 9.59
CA GLU A 264 14.99 -9.96 10.79
C GLU A 264 13.98 -9.89 11.93
N SER A 265 13.40 -8.71 12.16
CA SER A 265 12.41 -8.52 13.22
C SER A 265 11.58 -7.25 13.03
N VAL A 266 10.42 -7.23 13.70
CA VAL A 266 9.52 -6.06 13.78
C VAL A 266 9.26 -5.68 15.22
N HIS A 267 9.37 -4.39 15.52
CA HIS A 267 9.26 -3.82 16.87
C HIS A 267 8.22 -2.70 16.91
N PHE A 268 7.43 -2.68 18.00
CA PHE A 268 6.44 -1.64 18.31
C PHE A 268 6.88 -0.76 19.49
N THR A 269 8.09 -1.00 19.99
CA THR A 269 8.72 -0.29 21.11
C THR A 269 10.15 0.09 20.71
N THR A 270 10.70 1.10 21.36
CA THR A 270 12.13 1.40 21.32
C THR A 270 12.94 0.31 22.02
N SER A 271 14.27 0.39 21.91
CA SER A 271 15.23 -0.46 22.63
C SER A 271 15.05 -0.40 24.15
N ASP A 272 14.67 0.76 24.69
CA ASP A 272 14.39 0.98 26.11
C ASP A 272 12.97 0.54 26.53
N GLY A 273 12.22 -0.09 25.62
CA GLY A 273 10.88 -0.62 25.88
C GLY A 273 9.75 0.42 25.86
N GLN A 274 10.03 1.67 25.46
CA GLN A 274 8.99 2.69 25.33
C GLN A 274 8.13 2.42 24.09
N PRO A 275 6.80 2.52 24.15
CA PRO A 275 5.95 2.30 22.99
C PRO A 275 6.21 3.38 21.92
N LEU A 276 6.41 2.94 20.69
CA LEU A 276 6.42 3.84 19.54
C LEU A 276 5.01 4.39 19.31
N HIS A 277 4.92 5.55 18.67
CA HIS A 277 3.69 6.11 18.14
C HIS A 277 2.88 5.02 17.44
N ALA A 278 1.55 5.00 17.65
CA ALA A 278 0.70 3.87 17.25
C ALA A 278 0.73 3.54 15.75
N ALA A 279 1.07 4.54 14.91
CA ALA A 279 1.23 4.37 13.47
C ALA A 279 2.60 3.80 13.05
N LEU A 280 3.60 3.75 13.94
CA LEU A 280 4.99 3.46 13.59
C LEU A 280 5.48 2.10 14.06
N ALA A 281 6.19 1.38 13.22
CA ALA A 281 6.98 0.22 13.62
C ALA A 281 8.42 0.38 13.15
N VAL A 282 9.33 -0.32 13.82
CA VAL A 282 10.71 -0.49 13.37
C VAL A 282 10.87 -1.88 12.78
N VAL A 283 11.44 -1.94 11.58
CA VAL A 283 11.84 -3.18 10.92
C VAL A 283 13.36 -3.27 10.95
N GLN A 284 13.87 -4.31 11.59
CA GLN A 284 15.28 -4.68 11.48
C GLN A 284 15.48 -5.47 10.19
N THR A 285 16.42 -5.04 9.37
CA THR A 285 16.97 -5.86 8.27
C THR A 285 18.41 -6.26 8.58
N PRO A 286 19.07 -7.12 7.78
CA PRO A 286 20.45 -7.50 8.02
C PRO A 286 21.45 -6.33 8.06
N HIS A 287 21.11 -5.21 7.42
CA HIS A 287 22.03 -4.10 7.24
C HIS A 287 21.67 -2.86 8.05
N ARG A 288 20.38 -2.58 8.27
CA ARG A 288 19.92 -1.37 8.95
C ARG A 288 18.50 -1.47 9.48
N GLU A 289 18.16 -0.55 10.36
CA GLU A 289 16.79 -0.34 10.81
C GLU A 289 16.00 0.61 9.89
N TYR A 290 14.72 0.30 9.69
CA TYR A 290 13.77 1.15 8.98
C TYR A 290 12.59 1.50 9.87
N VAL A 291 12.22 2.77 9.91
CA VAL A 291 10.98 3.21 10.56
C VAL A 291 9.88 3.28 9.51
N ILE A 292 8.77 2.59 9.75
CA ILE A 292 7.70 2.39 8.77
C ILE A 292 6.32 2.71 9.35
N LEU A 293 5.36 2.98 8.48
CA LEU A 293 3.94 3.02 8.83
C LEU A 293 3.39 1.59 8.94
N ARG A 294 2.86 1.21 10.13
CA ARG A 294 2.34 -0.14 10.42
C ARG A 294 1.24 -0.57 9.44
N ASP A 295 0.43 0.38 9.00
CA ASP A 295 -0.76 0.06 8.22
C ASP A 295 -0.51 -0.21 6.75
N ASN A 296 0.60 0.28 6.17
CA ASN A 296 0.90 0.06 4.75
C ASN A 296 2.35 -0.37 4.47
N GLY A 297 3.21 -0.49 5.48
CA GLY A 297 4.59 -0.96 5.31
C GLY A 297 5.56 0.09 4.78
N MET A 298 5.11 1.32 4.51
CA MET A 298 5.92 2.33 3.82
C MET A 298 6.92 3.01 4.75
N GLN A 299 8.16 3.20 4.27
CA GLN A 299 9.25 3.80 5.02
C GLN A 299 9.03 5.30 5.25
N VAL A 300 9.19 5.74 6.50
CA VAL A 300 9.11 7.15 6.92
C VAL A 300 10.36 7.61 7.66
N GLY A 301 11.34 6.73 7.81
CA GLY A 301 12.58 6.98 8.54
C GLY A 301 13.55 5.81 8.45
N CYS A 302 14.69 5.93 9.11
CA CYS A 302 15.74 4.90 9.16
C CYS A 302 16.59 5.01 10.42
N GLU A 303 17.53 4.09 10.58
CA GLU A 303 18.46 4.02 11.72
C GLU A 303 19.20 5.34 11.96
N GLU A 304 19.70 5.96 10.89
CA GLU A 304 20.58 7.14 10.99
C GLU A 304 19.81 8.41 11.35
N ASP A 305 18.63 8.59 10.75
CA ASP A 305 17.84 9.82 10.86
C ASP A 305 16.65 9.69 11.80
N GLY A 306 16.31 8.49 12.26
CA GLY A 306 15.05 8.20 12.94
C GLY A 306 13.84 8.49 12.03
N VAL A 307 12.73 8.96 12.61
CA VAL A 307 11.56 9.43 11.86
C VAL A 307 11.94 10.70 11.09
N ALA A 308 11.66 10.76 9.79
CA ALA A 308 11.98 11.94 8.98
C ALA A 308 11.23 13.20 9.48
N PRO A 309 11.81 14.41 9.40
CA PRO A 309 11.21 15.62 9.97
C PRO A 309 9.78 15.92 9.50
N VAL A 310 9.47 15.66 8.22
CA VAL A 310 8.10 15.84 7.69
C VAL A 310 7.11 14.90 8.38
N TRP A 311 7.51 13.66 8.66
CA TRP A 311 6.67 12.67 9.32
C TRP A 311 6.58 12.90 10.83
N GLN A 312 7.62 13.45 11.47
CA GLN A 312 7.54 13.92 12.86
C GLN A 312 6.43 14.98 13.01
N GLN A 313 6.35 15.93 12.07
CA GLN A 313 5.32 16.97 12.08
C GLN A 313 3.90 16.43 11.84
N VAL A 314 3.77 15.42 10.98
CA VAL A 314 2.50 14.75 10.64
C VAL A 314 2.02 13.90 11.81
N LEU A 315 2.90 13.09 12.39
CA LEU A 315 2.58 12.12 13.44
C LEU A 315 2.63 12.72 14.85
N LYS A 316 3.15 13.95 14.99
CA LYS A 316 3.38 14.63 16.28
C LYS A 316 4.27 13.82 17.23
N CYS A 317 5.24 13.11 16.68
CA CYS A 317 6.24 12.36 17.42
C CYS A 317 7.62 12.98 17.25
N ASN A 318 8.56 12.61 18.12
CA ASN A 318 9.96 12.99 17.98
C ASN A 318 10.73 12.07 17.00
N GLN A 319 12.04 12.31 16.87
CA GLN A 319 12.93 11.53 16.01
C GLN A 319 12.95 10.03 16.34
N LEU A 320 12.75 9.65 17.61
CA LEU A 320 12.68 8.25 18.06
C LEU A 320 11.29 7.63 17.83
N GLY A 321 10.33 8.41 17.31
CA GLY A 321 8.96 7.96 17.12
C GLY A 321 8.14 7.89 18.41
N LEU A 322 8.53 8.64 19.45
CA LEU A 322 7.79 8.79 20.71
C LEU A 322 6.87 10.01 20.67
#